data_AF-A0A8J8FSV2-F1
#
_entry.id   AF-A0A8J8FSV2-F1
#
_cell.length_a   1.000
_cell.length_b   1.000
_cell.length_c   1.000
_cell.angle_alpha   90.00
_cell.angle_beta   90.00
_cell.angle_gamma   90.00
#
_symmetry.space_group_name_H-M   'P 1'
#
loop_
_entity.id
_entity.type
_entity.pdbx_description
1 polymer ?
#
loop_
_entity_poly.entity_id
_entity_poly.type
_entity_poly.pdbx_seq_one_letter_code
_entity_poly.pdbx_strand_id
1 'polypeptide(L)'
;KEDRYEAKLEANLSMLPSYTQLGMAALLPNTSLAIADNDSGTVLVDEQSSQGTQNRTKILRAALNDKAIAIKANAFMEMHRDESRELLKANDVIYLYHNRIDHTGDKIQSEGEAFDAAERTLDDLMRLVKRLTAANASNILLTADHGFIYQHKEIDESDFAGQEVTGEQVLYRDRRFVLGKGLSPNNSVKLFRSKELGLSGDMEVAIPKSINRLRLRGSGSRFVHGGAALQEVVVPVVRINKKRQSDLSQVEVEILRGSSSVITSGQLAVRFYQDQAVTEKLQARVLRAGIYTESGDLISDCHELNFDFISENTRERELQVRFVLARNADDVNQQEVILRLDEKLAGTTHFKEYKSLRYMMRRSFTSDFDF
;
A
#
# COMPACT_ATOMS: atom_id res chain seq x y z
N LYS A 1 -0.60 4.53 7.02
CA LYS A 1 0.11 3.25 6.75
C LYS A 1 -0.28 2.22 7.82
N GLU A 2 -0.18 0.92 7.53
CA GLU A 2 -0.53 -0.19 8.46
C GLU A 2 0.73 -0.71 9.19
N ASP A 3 0.62 -1.08 10.48
CA ASP A 3 1.72 -1.65 11.27
C ASP A 3 2.30 -2.89 10.59
N ARG A 4 3.64 -2.97 10.54
CA ARG A 4 4.43 -4.07 9.97
C ARG A 4 4.37 -4.21 8.46
N TYR A 5 3.80 -3.26 7.72
CA TYR A 5 3.82 -3.29 6.26
C TYR A 5 4.84 -2.31 5.69
N GLU A 6 5.69 -2.82 4.81
CA GLU A 6 6.51 -2.02 3.93
C GLU A 6 6.02 -2.19 2.49
N ALA A 7 5.82 -1.08 1.78
CA ALA A 7 5.39 -1.09 0.40
C ALA A 7 6.31 -0.19 -0.44
N LYS A 8 6.80 -0.73 -1.56
CA LYS A 8 7.57 0.01 -2.57
C LYS A 8 6.82 -0.02 -3.90
N LEU A 9 6.56 1.14 -4.47
CA LEU A 9 5.94 1.29 -5.79
C LEU A 9 7.03 1.58 -6.83
N GLU A 10 7.02 0.80 -7.90
CA GLU A 10 7.85 1.00 -9.09
C GLU A 10 6.93 0.97 -10.32
N ALA A 11 7.33 1.66 -11.39
CA ALA A 11 6.67 1.55 -12.68
C ALA A 11 7.35 0.48 -13.54
N ASN A 12 6.56 -0.24 -14.33
CA ASN A 12 7.05 -1.17 -15.35
C ASN A 12 6.30 -0.95 -16.67
N LEU A 13 6.81 -1.52 -17.76
CA LEU A 13 6.18 -1.44 -19.08
C LEU A 13 5.49 -2.78 -19.41
N SER A 14 4.24 -2.73 -19.85
CA SER A 14 3.55 -3.87 -20.45
C SER A 14 4.13 -4.18 -21.83
N MET A 15 3.83 -5.37 -22.33
CA MET A 15 4.08 -5.70 -23.73
C MET A 15 3.07 -5.00 -24.65
N LEU A 16 3.41 -4.99 -25.95
CA LEU A 16 2.52 -4.54 -27.02
C LEU A 16 2.10 -5.74 -27.89
N PRO A 17 0.83 -5.82 -28.32
CA PRO A 17 -0.27 -4.95 -27.90
C PRO A 17 -0.58 -5.12 -26.40
N SER A 18 -1.03 -4.05 -25.73
CA SER A 18 -1.26 -4.03 -24.27
C SER A 18 -2.62 -4.66 -23.91
N TYR A 19 -2.80 -5.94 -24.24
CA TYR A 19 -4.05 -6.66 -24.00
C TYR A 19 -3.86 -7.83 -23.05
N THR A 20 -4.96 -8.25 -22.44
CA THR A 20 -5.00 -9.19 -21.32
C THR A 20 -4.24 -10.47 -21.59
N GLN A 21 -4.40 -11.10 -22.76
CA GLN A 21 -3.77 -12.40 -23.00
C GLN A 21 -2.24 -12.30 -23.06
N LEU A 22 -1.70 -11.25 -23.71
CA LEU A 22 -0.25 -11.06 -23.80
C LEU A 22 0.34 -10.56 -22.49
N GLY A 23 -0.31 -9.58 -21.84
CA GLY A 23 0.17 -9.08 -20.55
C GLY A 23 0.18 -10.17 -19.48
N MET A 24 -0.87 -11.00 -19.39
CA MET A 24 -0.90 -12.14 -18.46
C MET A 24 0.15 -13.20 -18.80
N ALA A 25 0.40 -13.47 -20.09
CA ALA A 25 1.41 -14.42 -20.53
C ALA A 25 2.82 -13.94 -20.18
N ALA A 26 3.11 -12.65 -20.36
CA ALA A 26 4.40 -12.04 -20.08
C ALA A 26 4.80 -12.08 -18.60
N LEU A 27 3.81 -12.16 -17.69
CA LEU A 27 4.02 -12.27 -16.24
C LEU A 27 4.29 -13.71 -15.76
N LEU A 28 4.12 -14.71 -16.62
CA LEU A 28 4.47 -16.10 -16.31
C LEU A 28 5.97 -16.34 -16.56
N PRO A 29 6.60 -17.33 -15.91
CA PRO A 29 7.92 -17.80 -16.31
C PRO A 29 7.90 -18.19 -17.80
N ASN A 30 8.78 -17.58 -18.59
CA ASN A 30 8.82 -17.79 -20.04
C ASN A 30 10.24 -17.60 -20.58
N THR A 31 10.55 -18.30 -21.66
CA THR A 31 11.74 -18.04 -22.51
C THR A 31 11.34 -17.40 -23.84
N SER A 32 10.15 -17.74 -24.33
CA SER A 32 9.60 -17.30 -25.61
C SER A 32 8.10 -17.05 -25.48
N LEU A 33 7.63 -15.95 -26.08
CA LEU A 33 6.22 -15.60 -26.20
C LEU A 33 5.85 -15.49 -27.67
N ALA A 34 4.73 -16.08 -28.07
CA ALA A 34 4.22 -16.00 -29.43
C ALA A 34 2.72 -15.78 -29.44
N ILE A 35 2.23 -15.01 -30.41
CA ILE A 35 0.79 -14.94 -30.69
C ILE A 35 0.46 -16.12 -31.63
N ALA A 36 -0.57 -16.89 -31.27
CA ALA A 36 -1.02 -18.03 -32.06
C ALA A 36 -1.40 -17.59 -33.47
N ASP A 37 -1.00 -18.38 -34.46
CA ASP A 37 -1.27 -18.13 -35.88
C ASP A 37 -2.69 -18.56 -36.25
N ASN A 38 -3.68 -17.87 -35.68
CA ASN A 38 -5.11 -18.07 -35.87
C ASN A 38 -5.89 -16.78 -35.51
N ASP A 39 -7.22 -16.86 -35.55
CA ASP A 39 -8.12 -15.75 -35.28
C ASP A 39 -8.47 -15.55 -33.80
N SER A 40 -7.83 -16.27 -32.87
CA SER A 40 -8.20 -16.23 -31.45
C SER A 40 -7.47 -15.16 -30.64
N GLY A 41 -6.37 -14.61 -31.18
CA GLY A 41 -5.48 -13.70 -30.44
C GLY A 41 -4.83 -14.36 -29.22
N THR A 42 -4.78 -15.70 -29.18
CA THR A 42 -4.23 -16.45 -28.04
C THR A 42 -2.71 -16.33 -27.98
N VAL A 43 -2.17 -16.30 -26.77
CA VAL A 43 -0.72 -16.23 -26.54
C VAL A 43 -0.19 -17.56 -26.02
N LEU A 44 0.89 -17.99 -26.66
CA LEU A 44 1.68 -19.15 -26.31
C LEU A 44 2.90 -18.71 -25.49
N VAL A 45 3.11 -19.38 -24.37
CA VAL A 45 4.29 -19.31 -23.51
C VAL A 45 5.06 -20.60 -23.71
N ASP A 46 6.27 -20.51 -24.29
CA ASP A 46 7.09 -21.69 -24.60
C ASP A 46 6.26 -22.78 -25.32
N GLU A 47 5.57 -22.36 -26.39
CA GLU A 47 4.68 -23.18 -27.25
C GLU A 47 3.37 -23.67 -26.58
N GLN A 48 3.14 -23.35 -25.31
CA GLN A 48 1.94 -23.75 -24.58
C GLN A 48 0.97 -22.58 -24.42
N SER A 49 -0.32 -22.79 -24.68
CA SER A 49 -1.33 -21.76 -24.43
C SER A 49 -1.34 -21.35 -22.95
N SER A 50 -1.34 -20.05 -22.67
CA SER A 50 -1.51 -19.52 -21.30
C SER A 50 -2.98 -19.20 -20.96
N GLN A 51 -3.92 -19.56 -21.83
CA GLN A 51 -5.33 -19.25 -21.66
C GLN A 51 -5.94 -20.09 -20.53
N GLY A 52 -6.54 -19.42 -19.56
CA GLY A 52 -7.22 -20.04 -18.42
C GLY A 52 -6.30 -20.52 -17.30
N THR A 53 -6.86 -20.60 -16.10
CA THR A 53 -6.13 -20.90 -14.85
C THR A 53 -5.42 -22.27 -14.87
N GLN A 54 -6.00 -23.26 -15.55
CA GLN A 54 -5.41 -24.60 -15.64
C GLN A 54 -4.10 -24.60 -16.39
N ASN A 55 -4.03 -23.94 -17.56
CA ASN A 55 -2.82 -23.90 -18.35
C ASN A 55 -1.74 -23.04 -17.67
N ARG A 56 -2.11 -21.91 -17.05
CA ARG A 56 -1.20 -21.09 -16.24
C ARG A 56 -0.60 -21.88 -15.09
N THR A 57 -1.40 -22.72 -14.43
CA THR A 57 -0.91 -23.62 -13.38
C THR A 57 0.10 -24.63 -13.92
N LYS A 58 -0.14 -25.22 -15.11
CA LYS A 58 0.81 -26.14 -15.73
C LYS A 58 2.16 -25.47 -16.01
N ILE A 59 2.13 -24.27 -16.60
CA ILE A 59 3.34 -23.46 -16.88
C ILE A 59 4.10 -23.17 -15.58
N LEU A 60 3.41 -22.68 -14.55
CA LEU A 60 4.02 -22.35 -13.26
C LEU A 60 4.64 -23.58 -12.59
N ARG A 61 3.94 -24.72 -12.60
CA ARG A 61 4.43 -25.96 -12.00
C ARG A 61 5.66 -26.51 -12.70
N ALA A 62 5.69 -26.46 -14.04
CA ALA A 62 6.85 -26.86 -14.81
C ALA A 62 8.08 -26.00 -14.48
N ALA A 63 7.90 -24.70 -14.28
CA ALA A 63 8.98 -23.78 -13.94
C ALA A 63 9.45 -23.87 -12.47
N LEU A 64 8.58 -24.31 -11.56
CA LEU A 64 8.79 -24.23 -10.10
C LEU A 64 8.65 -25.59 -9.40
N ASN A 65 8.98 -26.70 -10.06
CA ASN A 65 8.99 -28.06 -9.50
C ASN A 65 7.70 -28.42 -8.74
N ASP A 66 6.54 -28.16 -9.36
CA ASP A 66 5.20 -28.34 -8.79
C ASP A 66 4.87 -27.51 -7.54
N LYS A 67 5.73 -26.57 -7.14
CA LYS A 67 5.55 -25.67 -5.98
C LYS A 67 4.87 -24.36 -6.35
N ALA A 68 4.03 -24.35 -7.38
CA ALA A 68 3.29 -23.15 -7.75
C ALA A 68 1.89 -23.43 -8.29
N ILE A 69 1.02 -22.43 -8.17
CA ILE A 69 -0.37 -22.52 -8.63
C ILE A 69 -0.92 -21.16 -9.04
N ALA A 70 -1.80 -21.18 -10.04
CA ALA A 70 -2.65 -20.05 -10.38
C ALA A 70 -4.05 -20.28 -9.81
N ILE A 71 -4.64 -19.25 -9.20
CA ILE A 71 -6.01 -19.29 -8.66
C ILE A 71 -6.69 -17.94 -8.86
N LYS A 72 -8.02 -17.94 -8.97
CA LYS A 72 -8.80 -16.69 -8.98
C LYS A 72 -8.85 -16.09 -7.58
N ALA A 73 -8.77 -14.77 -7.49
CA ALA A 73 -8.80 -14.04 -6.23
C ALA A 73 -10.09 -14.32 -5.43
N ASN A 74 -11.25 -14.41 -6.11
CA ASN A 74 -12.52 -14.73 -5.45
C ASN A 74 -12.52 -16.14 -4.82
N ALA A 75 -12.00 -17.14 -5.52
CA ALA A 75 -11.87 -18.50 -4.99
C ALA A 75 -10.98 -18.54 -3.74
N PHE A 76 -9.85 -17.82 -3.75
CA PHE A 76 -9.02 -17.68 -2.54
C PHE A 76 -9.77 -16.96 -1.40
N MET A 77 -10.59 -15.96 -1.73
CA MET A 77 -11.44 -15.25 -0.78
C MET A 77 -12.63 -16.09 -0.26
N GLU A 78 -12.89 -17.27 -0.79
CA GLU A 78 -13.90 -18.20 -0.28
C GLU A 78 -13.28 -19.25 0.66
N MET A 79 -11.97 -19.50 0.57
CA MET A 79 -11.26 -20.51 1.37
C MET A 79 -11.29 -20.25 2.88
N HIS A 80 -11.43 -21.29 3.69
CA HIS A 80 -11.29 -21.14 5.13
C HIS A 80 -9.85 -20.83 5.55
N ARG A 81 -9.67 -20.40 6.81
CA ARG A 81 -8.35 -19.99 7.33
C ARG A 81 -7.31 -21.09 7.22
N ASP A 82 -7.66 -22.33 7.52
CA ASP A 82 -6.70 -23.44 7.49
C ASP A 82 -6.41 -23.89 6.06
N GLU A 83 -7.43 -23.94 5.19
CA GLU A 83 -7.25 -24.22 3.76
C GLU A 83 -6.32 -23.22 3.07
N SER A 84 -6.51 -21.91 3.32
CA SER A 84 -5.62 -20.89 2.77
C SER A 84 -4.17 -21.04 3.25
N ARG A 85 -3.96 -21.45 4.51
CA ARG A 85 -2.60 -21.72 5.05
C ARG A 85 -1.97 -22.97 4.46
N GLU A 86 -2.76 -24.02 4.26
CA GLU A 86 -2.29 -25.24 3.61
C GLU A 86 -1.90 -24.98 2.16
N LEU A 87 -2.69 -24.19 1.43
CA LEU A 87 -2.38 -23.75 0.07
C LEU A 87 -1.03 -23.01 0.03
N LEU A 88 -0.83 -22.04 0.93
CA LEU A 88 0.42 -21.27 1.03
C LEU A 88 1.61 -22.14 1.47
N LYS A 89 1.41 -23.16 2.29
CA LYS A 89 2.46 -24.09 2.70
C LYS A 89 2.87 -25.05 1.58
N ALA A 90 1.92 -25.42 0.71
CA ALA A 90 2.16 -26.35 -0.38
C ALA A 90 2.90 -25.73 -1.57
N ASN A 91 2.85 -24.40 -1.72
CA ASN A 91 3.36 -23.66 -2.88
C ASN A 91 4.33 -22.55 -2.46
N ASP A 92 5.48 -22.47 -3.12
CA ASP A 92 6.45 -21.39 -2.96
C ASP A 92 5.97 -20.10 -3.63
N VAL A 93 5.20 -20.22 -4.72
CA VAL A 93 4.64 -19.08 -5.47
C VAL A 93 3.16 -19.32 -5.81
N ILE A 94 2.32 -18.33 -5.52
CA ILE A 94 0.89 -18.36 -5.83
C ILE A 94 0.52 -17.13 -6.66
N TYR A 95 -0.03 -17.37 -7.85
CA TYR A 95 -0.54 -16.32 -8.73
C TYR A 95 -2.05 -16.15 -8.48
N LEU A 96 -2.46 -14.93 -8.12
CA LEU A 96 -3.85 -14.58 -7.86
C LEU A 96 -4.36 -13.64 -8.95
N TYR A 97 -5.41 -14.05 -9.65
CA TYR A 97 -6.02 -13.27 -10.74
C TYR A 97 -7.31 -12.59 -10.26
N HIS A 98 -7.36 -11.27 -10.39
CA HIS A 98 -8.53 -10.42 -10.16
C HIS A 98 -8.87 -9.71 -11.48
N ASN A 99 -10.16 -9.56 -11.80
CA ASN A 99 -10.59 -9.10 -13.12
C ASN A 99 -11.73 -8.05 -13.10
N ARG A 100 -12.00 -7.41 -11.96
CA ARG A 100 -13.19 -6.56 -11.81
C ARG A 100 -13.21 -5.44 -12.86
N ILE A 101 -12.08 -4.77 -13.06
CA ILE A 101 -11.98 -3.62 -13.95
C ILE A 101 -12.37 -4.02 -15.37
N ASP A 102 -11.69 -5.00 -15.97
CA ASP A 102 -11.98 -5.47 -17.33
C ASP A 102 -13.39 -6.07 -17.44
N HIS A 103 -13.82 -6.87 -16.46
CA HIS A 103 -15.15 -7.47 -16.47
C HIS A 103 -16.28 -6.43 -16.51
N THR A 104 -16.07 -5.28 -15.87
CA THR A 104 -16.98 -4.14 -15.90
C THR A 104 -16.78 -3.31 -17.17
N GLY A 105 -15.52 -3.02 -17.53
CA GLY A 105 -15.11 -2.15 -18.63
C GLY A 105 -15.47 -2.69 -20.02
N ASP A 106 -15.28 -3.97 -20.28
CA ASP A 106 -15.41 -4.54 -21.63
C ASP A 106 -16.85 -4.65 -22.13
N LYS A 107 -17.82 -4.55 -21.22
CA LYS A 107 -19.24 -4.73 -21.54
C LYS A 107 -19.90 -3.39 -21.79
N ILE A 108 -20.57 -3.25 -22.93
CA ILE A 108 -21.35 -2.04 -23.30
C ILE A 108 -22.29 -1.58 -22.17
N GLN A 109 -22.92 -2.53 -21.47
CA GLN A 109 -23.90 -2.22 -20.43
C GLN A 109 -23.28 -1.67 -19.14
N SER A 110 -21.98 -1.90 -18.90
CA SER A 110 -21.30 -1.53 -17.65
C SER A 110 -20.01 -0.74 -17.85
N GLU A 111 -19.56 -0.50 -19.09
CA GLU A 111 -18.32 0.21 -19.38
C GLU A 111 -18.29 1.60 -18.72
N GLY A 112 -19.47 2.22 -18.57
CA GLY A 112 -19.66 3.48 -17.87
C GLY A 112 -19.20 3.50 -16.41
N GLU A 113 -19.13 2.35 -15.75
CA GLU A 113 -18.80 2.17 -14.32
C GLU A 113 -17.30 1.90 -14.07
N ALA A 114 -16.44 2.05 -15.09
CA ALA A 114 -15.01 1.69 -14.98
C ALA A 114 -14.28 2.38 -13.82
N PHE A 115 -14.61 3.65 -13.50
CA PHE A 115 -14.02 4.36 -12.36
C PHE A 115 -14.46 3.76 -11.02
N ASP A 116 -15.75 3.46 -10.85
CA ASP A 116 -16.26 2.82 -9.64
C ASP A 116 -15.68 1.40 -9.49
N ALA A 117 -15.49 0.70 -10.60
CA ALA A 117 -14.83 -0.60 -10.62
C ALA A 117 -13.35 -0.51 -10.21
N ALA A 118 -12.64 0.55 -10.62
CA ALA A 118 -11.26 0.79 -10.20
C ALA A 118 -11.18 1.06 -8.69
N GLU A 119 -12.04 1.92 -8.14
CA GLU A 119 -12.08 2.22 -6.70
C GLU A 119 -12.37 0.95 -5.87
N ARG A 120 -13.40 0.19 -6.26
CA ARG A 120 -13.74 -1.09 -5.60
C ARG A 120 -12.62 -2.12 -5.74
N THR A 121 -11.83 -2.06 -6.81
CA THR A 121 -10.67 -2.94 -6.98
C THR A 121 -9.60 -2.63 -5.96
N LEU A 122 -9.35 -1.35 -5.62
CA LEU A 122 -8.41 -1.00 -4.55
C LEU A 122 -8.85 -1.60 -3.20
N ASP A 123 -10.13 -1.49 -2.87
CA ASP A 123 -10.70 -2.11 -1.66
C ASP A 123 -10.54 -3.65 -1.65
N ASP A 124 -10.84 -4.30 -2.77
CA ASP A 124 -10.69 -5.74 -2.93
C ASP A 124 -9.22 -6.17 -2.73
N LEU A 125 -8.28 -5.44 -3.31
CA LEU A 125 -6.85 -5.70 -3.21
C LEU A 125 -6.36 -5.51 -1.77
N MET A 126 -6.82 -4.47 -1.07
CA MET A 126 -6.51 -4.28 0.35
C MET A 126 -7.00 -5.45 1.21
N ARG A 127 -8.24 -5.92 0.98
CA ARG A 127 -8.79 -7.09 1.69
C ARG A 127 -8.02 -8.36 1.36
N LEU A 128 -7.64 -8.55 0.10
CA LEU A 128 -6.86 -9.70 -0.35
C LEU A 128 -5.48 -9.73 0.29
N VAL A 129 -4.76 -8.61 0.33
CA VAL A 129 -3.45 -8.48 1.01
C VAL A 129 -3.59 -8.83 2.49
N LYS A 130 -4.58 -8.27 3.19
CA LYS A 130 -4.82 -8.58 4.61
C LYS A 130 -5.09 -10.08 4.82
N ARG A 131 -5.89 -10.71 3.95
CA ARG A 131 -6.17 -12.16 4.03
C ARG A 131 -4.92 -13.01 3.78
N LEU A 132 -4.15 -12.69 2.74
CA LEU A 132 -2.90 -13.38 2.42
C LEU A 132 -1.94 -13.35 3.60
N THR A 133 -1.78 -12.19 4.22
CA THR A 133 -0.87 -12.07 5.35
C THR A 133 -1.39 -12.69 6.64
N ALA A 134 -2.71 -12.84 6.81
CA ALA A 134 -3.30 -13.64 7.90
C ALA A 134 -3.07 -15.15 7.69
N ALA A 135 -2.89 -15.58 6.45
CA ALA A 135 -2.46 -16.91 6.05
C ALA A 135 -0.92 -17.10 6.05
N ASN A 136 -0.16 -16.13 6.59
CA ASN A 136 1.31 -16.11 6.70
C ASN A 136 2.08 -15.80 5.40
N ALA A 137 1.45 -15.23 4.37
CA ALA A 137 2.21 -14.59 3.29
C ALA A 137 2.97 -13.37 3.84
N SER A 138 4.24 -13.27 3.49
CA SER A 138 5.11 -12.16 3.91
C SER A 138 5.68 -11.34 2.76
N ASN A 139 5.75 -11.91 1.54
CA ASN A 139 6.17 -11.23 0.33
C ASN A 139 5.03 -11.28 -0.68
N ILE A 140 4.52 -10.12 -1.06
CA ILE A 140 3.41 -10.00 -2.01
C ILE A 140 3.85 -9.03 -3.11
N LEU A 141 3.70 -9.45 -4.36
CA LEU A 141 3.83 -8.60 -5.53
C LEU A 141 2.44 -8.35 -6.10
N LEU A 142 2.10 -7.08 -6.30
CA LEU A 142 0.86 -6.66 -6.94
C LEU A 142 1.22 -5.88 -8.20
N THR A 143 0.63 -6.27 -9.33
CA THR A 143 0.86 -5.62 -10.61
C THR A 143 -0.35 -5.77 -11.53
N ALA A 144 -0.30 -5.16 -12.71
CA ALA A 144 -1.29 -5.28 -13.77
C ALA A 144 -0.62 -5.81 -15.04
N ASP A 145 -1.39 -6.51 -15.86
CA ASP A 145 -1.00 -6.98 -17.19
C ASP A 145 -1.03 -5.87 -18.25
N HIS A 146 -1.97 -4.93 -18.11
CA HIS A 146 -2.04 -3.68 -18.87
C HIS A 146 -2.82 -2.63 -18.07
N GLY A 147 -2.77 -1.38 -18.55
CA GLY A 147 -3.72 -0.35 -18.17
C GLY A 147 -4.86 -0.23 -19.20
N PHE A 148 -5.59 0.88 -19.17
CA PHE A 148 -6.74 1.12 -20.05
C PHE A 148 -6.96 2.61 -20.31
N ILE A 149 -7.71 2.90 -21.37
CA ILE A 149 -8.28 4.22 -21.63
C ILE A 149 -9.78 4.14 -21.40
N TYR A 150 -10.31 5.07 -20.62
CA TYR A 150 -11.75 5.26 -20.47
C TYR A 150 -12.17 6.68 -20.86
N GLN A 151 -13.26 6.79 -21.63
CA GLN A 151 -13.91 8.06 -21.94
C GLN A 151 -15.36 8.06 -21.48
N HIS A 152 -15.76 9.07 -20.70
CA HIS A 152 -17.14 9.15 -20.20
C HIS A 152 -18.14 9.61 -21.27
N LYS A 153 -17.70 10.44 -22.21
CA LYS A 153 -18.56 10.91 -23.30
C LYS A 153 -18.62 9.88 -24.42
N GLU A 154 -19.60 10.06 -25.30
CA GLU A 154 -19.61 9.40 -26.59
C GLU A 154 -18.31 9.70 -27.34
N ILE A 155 -17.82 8.71 -28.08
CA ILE A 155 -16.55 8.81 -28.80
C ILE A 155 -16.78 9.57 -30.10
N ASP A 156 -16.09 10.71 -30.25
CA ASP A 156 -16.16 11.51 -31.47
C ASP A 156 -15.59 10.74 -32.67
N GLU A 157 -16.10 11.04 -33.86
CA GLU A 157 -15.63 10.42 -35.12
C GLU A 157 -14.12 10.63 -35.36
N SER A 158 -13.55 11.73 -34.86
CA SER A 158 -12.11 12.02 -34.91
C SER A 158 -11.25 11.09 -34.05
N ASP A 159 -11.84 10.46 -33.03
CA ASP A 159 -11.18 9.51 -32.14
C ASP A 159 -11.13 8.09 -32.73
N PHE A 160 -11.63 7.90 -33.95
CA PHE A 160 -11.47 6.66 -34.70
C PHE A 160 -10.30 6.76 -35.69
N ALA A 161 -9.71 5.61 -36.01
CA ALA A 161 -8.76 5.49 -37.09
C ALA A 161 -9.43 5.89 -38.42
N GLY A 162 -8.82 6.84 -39.13
CA GLY A 162 -9.35 7.37 -40.40
C GLY A 162 -9.25 6.39 -41.57
N GLN A 163 -8.48 5.31 -41.44
CA GLN A 163 -8.33 4.26 -42.45
C GLN A 163 -8.44 2.88 -41.78
N GLU A 164 -9.10 1.95 -42.46
CA GLU A 164 -9.11 0.55 -42.03
C GLU A 164 -7.73 -0.09 -42.22
N VAL A 165 -7.41 -1.04 -41.35
CA VAL A 165 -6.22 -1.88 -41.52
C VAL A 165 -6.56 -2.98 -42.52
N THR A 166 -5.74 -3.11 -43.55
CA THR A 166 -5.81 -4.18 -44.56
C THR A 166 -4.47 -4.91 -44.61
N GLY A 167 -4.45 -6.08 -45.25
CA GLY A 167 -3.24 -6.88 -45.42
C GLY A 167 -3.53 -8.16 -46.17
N GLU A 168 -2.51 -9.00 -46.37
CA GLU A 168 -2.67 -10.32 -46.97
C GLU A 168 -3.62 -11.20 -46.16
N GLN A 169 -3.43 -11.21 -44.83
CA GLN A 169 -4.30 -11.92 -43.89
C GLN A 169 -4.54 -11.06 -42.66
N VAL A 170 -5.80 -10.80 -42.34
CA VAL A 170 -6.21 -10.18 -41.08
C VAL A 170 -6.82 -11.25 -40.21
N LEU A 171 -6.16 -11.60 -39.11
CA LEU A 171 -6.49 -12.75 -38.28
C LEU A 171 -7.36 -12.34 -37.08
N TYR A 172 -7.01 -11.26 -36.39
CA TYR A 172 -7.76 -10.79 -35.23
C TYR A 172 -7.89 -9.27 -35.24
N ARG A 173 -9.05 -8.77 -34.81
CA ARG A 173 -9.33 -7.33 -34.69
C ARG A 173 -9.85 -7.00 -33.31
N ASP A 174 -9.21 -6.01 -32.70
CA ASP A 174 -9.69 -5.33 -31.51
C ASP A 174 -9.88 -3.84 -31.80
N ARG A 175 -10.33 -3.07 -30.80
CA ARG A 175 -10.45 -1.62 -30.90
C ARG A 175 -9.10 -0.91 -30.89
N ARG A 176 -8.06 -1.52 -30.33
CA ARG A 176 -6.74 -0.88 -30.20
C ARG A 176 -5.62 -1.62 -30.91
N PHE A 177 -5.91 -2.73 -31.57
CA PHE A 177 -4.92 -3.41 -32.40
C PHE A 177 -5.55 -4.34 -33.44
N VAL A 178 -4.78 -4.68 -34.47
CA VAL A 178 -5.06 -5.76 -35.42
C VAL A 178 -3.86 -6.70 -35.46
N LEU A 179 -4.14 -8.00 -35.53
CA LEU A 179 -3.14 -9.05 -35.74
C LEU A 179 -3.32 -9.62 -37.15
N GLY A 180 -2.22 -9.87 -37.85
CA GLY A 180 -2.27 -10.47 -39.18
C GLY A 180 -0.90 -10.68 -39.80
N LYS A 181 -0.91 -10.93 -41.12
CA LYS A 181 0.29 -11.11 -41.94
C LYS A 181 0.20 -10.23 -43.19
N GLY A 182 1.33 -9.64 -43.58
CA GLY A 182 1.40 -8.73 -44.72
C GLY A 182 0.48 -7.51 -44.53
N LEU A 183 0.41 -6.96 -43.31
CA LEU A 183 -0.40 -5.80 -42.99
C LEU A 183 0.13 -4.57 -43.75
N SER A 184 -0.78 -3.87 -44.42
CA SER A 184 -0.45 -2.71 -45.24
C SER A 184 -0.23 -1.46 -44.37
N PRO A 185 0.87 -0.72 -44.55
CA PRO A 185 1.11 0.51 -43.80
C PRO A 185 0.10 1.59 -44.20
N ASN A 186 -0.39 2.33 -43.22
CA ASN A 186 -1.23 3.50 -43.47
C ASN A 186 -0.94 4.61 -42.44
N ASN A 187 -1.59 5.76 -42.61
CA ASN A 187 -1.34 6.92 -41.73
C ASN A 187 -1.98 6.78 -40.34
N SER A 188 -2.94 5.88 -40.16
CA SER A 188 -3.72 5.72 -38.93
C SER A 188 -3.10 4.75 -37.91
N VAL A 189 -2.26 3.82 -38.35
CA VAL A 189 -1.64 2.81 -37.47
C VAL A 189 -0.12 2.85 -37.52
N LYS A 190 0.50 2.32 -36.47
CA LYS A 190 1.90 1.91 -36.44
C LYS A 190 1.94 0.39 -36.56
N LEU A 191 2.72 -0.11 -37.53
CA LEU A 191 2.97 -1.53 -37.69
C LEU A 191 4.21 -1.96 -36.91
N PHE A 192 4.15 -3.15 -36.35
CA PHE A 192 5.23 -3.84 -35.67
C PHE A 192 5.29 -5.28 -36.13
N ARG A 193 6.49 -5.81 -36.34
CA ARG A 193 6.75 -7.24 -36.48
C ARG A 193 6.94 -7.87 -35.12
N SER A 194 6.63 -9.16 -34.99
CA SER A 194 6.83 -9.94 -33.75
C SER A 194 8.20 -9.69 -33.10
N LYS A 195 9.29 -9.74 -33.88
CA LYS A 195 10.65 -9.50 -33.37
C LYS A 195 10.86 -8.11 -32.74
N GLU A 196 10.21 -7.07 -33.27
CA GLU A 196 10.29 -5.70 -32.72
C GLU A 196 9.59 -5.59 -31.36
N LEU A 197 8.64 -6.50 -31.09
CA LEU A 197 7.89 -6.59 -29.85
C LEU A 197 8.47 -7.61 -28.86
N GLY A 198 9.60 -8.24 -29.20
CA GLY A 198 10.17 -9.33 -28.41
C GLY A 198 9.36 -10.64 -28.48
N LEU A 199 8.53 -10.79 -29.51
CA LEU A 199 7.72 -11.98 -29.76
C LEU A 199 8.38 -12.89 -30.79
N SER A 200 8.17 -14.19 -30.64
CA SER A 200 8.50 -15.22 -31.61
C SER A 200 7.40 -15.35 -32.67
N GLY A 201 7.78 -15.87 -33.85
CA GLY A 201 6.87 -16.03 -34.99
C GLY A 201 6.93 -14.87 -35.98
N ASP A 202 5.97 -14.87 -36.90
CA ASP A 202 5.87 -13.94 -38.03
C ASP A 202 4.62 -13.04 -37.98
N MET A 203 3.90 -13.04 -36.85
CA MET A 203 2.73 -12.18 -36.65
C MET A 203 3.12 -10.70 -36.75
N GLU A 204 2.32 -9.93 -37.45
CA GLU A 204 2.39 -8.47 -37.51
C GLU A 204 1.25 -7.87 -36.67
N VAL A 205 1.57 -6.77 -35.98
CA VAL A 205 0.66 -6.05 -35.10
C VAL A 205 0.51 -4.62 -35.60
N ALA A 206 -0.73 -4.21 -35.87
CA ALA A 206 -1.06 -2.83 -36.18
C ALA A 206 -1.74 -2.16 -34.99
N ILE A 207 -1.16 -1.09 -34.46
CA ILE A 207 -1.71 -0.33 -33.33
C ILE A 207 -2.11 1.08 -33.83
N PRO A 208 -3.34 1.56 -33.61
CA PRO A 208 -3.72 2.93 -33.92
C PRO A 208 -2.80 3.94 -33.26
N LYS A 209 -2.43 4.97 -34.00
CA LYS A 209 -1.68 6.10 -33.44
C LYS A 209 -2.56 6.85 -32.43
N SER A 210 -1.92 7.44 -31.43
CA SER A 210 -2.62 8.15 -30.34
C SER A 210 -3.58 7.23 -29.57
N ILE A 211 -4.61 7.82 -28.97
CA ILE A 211 -5.70 7.14 -28.25
C ILE A 211 -6.83 6.66 -29.18
N ASN A 212 -6.60 6.63 -30.51
CA ASN A 212 -7.63 6.36 -31.50
C ASN A 212 -8.10 4.89 -31.50
N ARG A 213 -9.34 4.66 -31.91
CA ARG A 213 -9.96 3.33 -31.94
C ARG A 213 -10.18 2.84 -33.36
N LEU A 214 -10.04 1.55 -33.56
CA LEU A 214 -10.52 0.86 -34.74
C LEU A 214 -12.04 0.67 -34.63
N ARG A 215 -12.72 0.75 -35.77
CA ARG A 215 -14.17 0.53 -35.83
C ARG A 215 -14.46 -0.96 -35.70
N LEU A 216 -15.18 -1.33 -34.65
CA LEU A 216 -15.63 -2.68 -34.38
C LEU A 216 -17.11 -2.64 -33.98
N ARG A 217 -17.93 -3.48 -34.60
CA ARG A 217 -19.38 -3.57 -34.29
C ARG A 217 -19.60 -4.40 -33.02
N GLY A 218 -20.59 -4.02 -32.23
CA GLY A 218 -21.09 -4.84 -31.11
C GLY A 218 -20.19 -4.90 -29.86
N SER A 219 -19.19 -4.02 -29.73
CA SER A 219 -18.31 -3.89 -28.56
C SER A 219 -18.45 -2.50 -27.93
N GLY A 220 -18.14 -2.33 -26.64
CA GLY A 220 -18.08 -1.01 -25.99
C GLY A 220 -16.91 -0.19 -26.51
N SER A 221 -17.06 1.12 -26.69
CA SER A 221 -16.00 1.98 -27.24
C SER A 221 -15.41 2.92 -26.19
N ARG A 222 -16.00 3.00 -25.01
CA ARG A 222 -15.59 3.95 -23.97
C ARG A 222 -14.41 3.42 -23.18
N PHE A 223 -14.41 2.14 -22.85
CA PHE A 223 -13.30 1.44 -22.21
C PHE A 223 -12.53 0.62 -23.25
N VAL A 224 -11.23 0.87 -23.40
CA VAL A 224 -10.37 0.17 -24.37
C VAL A 224 -8.96 -0.03 -23.84
N HIS A 225 -8.33 -1.11 -24.26
CA HIS A 225 -6.91 -1.41 -24.05
C HIS A 225 -6.35 -2.14 -25.28
N GLY A 226 -5.05 -2.40 -25.33
CA GLY A 226 -4.37 -3.03 -26.47
C GLY A 226 -3.51 -2.07 -27.30
N GLY A 227 -3.53 -0.78 -26.98
CA GLY A 227 -2.75 0.25 -27.65
C GLY A 227 -1.36 0.48 -27.07
N ALA A 228 -0.75 1.60 -27.44
CA ALA A 228 0.58 1.99 -26.98
C ALA A 228 0.59 3.30 -26.17
N ALA A 229 -0.58 3.75 -25.70
CA ALA A 229 -0.63 4.94 -24.86
C ALA A 229 -0.04 4.66 -23.48
N LEU A 230 0.53 5.68 -22.82
CA LEU A 230 1.13 5.52 -21.49
C LEU A 230 0.16 4.96 -20.45
N GLN A 231 -1.12 5.34 -20.53
CA GLN A 231 -2.19 4.84 -19.67
C GLN A 231 -2.43 3.33 -19.84
N GLU A 232 -2.07 2.76 -20.99
CA GLU A 232 -2.21 1.33 -21.27
C GLU A 232 -0.93 0.55 -20.98
N VAL A 233 0.25 1.16 -21.18
CA VAL A 233 1.54 0.44 -21.10
C VAL A 233 2.31 0.65 -19.80
N VAL A 234 2.07 1.74 -19.06
CA VAL A 234 2.76 1.97 -17.78
C VAL A 234 1.95 1.31 -16.67
N VAL A 235 2.45 0.19 -16.17
CA VAL A 235 1.78 -0.62 -15.13
C VAL A 235 2.52 -0.51 -13.79
N PRO A 236 1.81 -0.50 -12.65
CA PRO A 236 2.46 -0.47 -11.35
C PRO A 236 3.02 -1.83 -10.97
N VAL A 237 4.13 -1.84 -10.24
CA VAL A 237 4.61 -3.00 -9.48
C VAL A 237 4.72 -2.55 -8.03
N VAL A 238 3.83 -3.04 -7.19
CA VAL A 238 3.85 -2.79 -5.75
C VAL A 238 4.44 -4.00 -5.05
N ARG A 239 5.60 -3.82 -4.44
CA ARG A 239 6.23 -4.83 -3.60
C ARG A 239 5.80 -4.59 -2.16
N ILE A 240 5.11 -5.55 -1.56
CA ILE A 240 4.59 -5.47 -0.20
C ILE A 240 5.31 -6.53 0.63
N ASN A 241 5.96 -6.11 1.71
CA ASN A 241 6.55 -7.00 2.70
C ASN A 241 5.85 -6.82 4.05
N LYS A 242 5.48 -7.92 4.70
CA LYS A 242 5.01 -7.93 6.08
C LYS A 242 6.14 -8.34 7.03
N LYS A 243 6.56 -7.39 7.87
CA LYS A 243 7.57 -7.58 8.91
C LYS A 243 7.00 -8.36 10.10
N ARG A 244 7.88 -9.05 10.82
CA ARG A 244 7.52 -9.82 12.02
C ARG A 244 7.36 -8.94 13.26
N GLN A 245 8.15 -7.89 13.37
CA GLN A 245 8.13 -6.92 14.48
C GLN A 245 7.27 -5.70 14.12
N SER A 246 6.62 -5.14 15.14
CA SER A 246 5.98 -3.82 15.06
C SER A 246 7.00 -2.80 14.58
N ASP A 247 6.63 -1.98 13.62
CA ASP A 247 7.41 -0.80 13.23
C ASP A 247 6.80 0.49 13.77
N LEU A 248 5.81 0.36 14.64
CA LEU A 248 5.31 1.44 15.49
C LEU A 248 6.16 1.57 16.77
N SER A 249 6.58 2.80 17.07
CA SER A 249 7.15 3.20 18.35
C SER A 249 6.39 4.43 18.88
N GLN A 250 6.62 4.84 20.13
CA GLN A 250 6.05 6.07 20.69
C GLN A 250 7.12 7.14 20.83
N VAL A 251 6.71 8.41 20.82
CA VAL A 251 7.61 9.55 21.01
C VAL A 251 8.31 9.49 22.37
N GLU A 252 9.60 9.79 22.39
CA GLU A 252 10.37 9.93 23.64
C GLU A 252 10.14 11.31 24.29
N VAL A 253 10.10 11.33 25.62
CA VAL A 253 9.82 12.51 26.42
C VAL A 253 10.98 12.77 27.37
N GLU A 254 11.48 14.00 27.32
CA GLU A 254 12.51 14.51 28.21
C GLU A 254 11.95 15.47 29.25
N ILE A 255 12.50 15.41 30.47
CA ILE A 255 12.25 16.40 31.51
C ILE A 255 13.32 17.47 31.37
N LEU A 256 12.93 18.66 30.92
CA LEU A 256 13.86 19.77 30.83
C LEU A 256 14.12 20.33 32.23
N ARG A 257 15.29 20.01 32.78
CA ARG A 257 15.72 20.51 34.07
C ARG A 257 15.82 22.04 34.04
N GLY A 258 15.15 22.71 34.97
CA GLY A 258 15.32 24.14 35.19
C GLY A 258 16.69 24.49 35.76
N SER A 259 16.96 25.77 36.00
CA SER A 259 18.24 26.23 36.56
C SER A 259 18.48 25.79 38.01
N SER A 260 17.44 25.35 38.73
CA SER A 260 17.50 24.89 40.12
C SER A 260 16.94 23.48 40.26
N SER A 261 17.61 22.65 41.04
CA SER A 261 17.10 21.35 41.52
C SER A 261 16.52 21.45 42.94
N VAL A 262 16.19 22.66 43.40
CA VAL A 262 15.62 22.92 44.73
C VAL A 262 14.22 23.49 44.59
N ILE A 263 13.26 22.92 45.29
CA ILE A 263 11.88 23.41 45.39
C ILE A 263 11.77 24.27 46.65
N THR A 264 11.55 25.57 46.48
CA THR A 264 11.50 26.55 47.59
C THR A 264 10.12 27.12 47.85
N SER A 265 9.17 26.95 46.93
CA SER A 265 7.80 27.44 47.02
C SER A 265 6.79 26.29 47.03
N GLY A 266 5.51 26.61 47.23
CA GLY A 266 4.43 25.60 47.17
C GLY A 266 4.14 25.07 45.77
N GLN A 267 4.89 25.47 44.74
CA GLN A 267 4.62 25.12 43.34
C GLN A 267 5.92 24.92 42.55
N LEU A 268 5.93 23.98 41.61
CA LEU A 268 7.06 23.71 40.73
C LEU A 268 6.62 23.76 39.28
N ALA A 269 7.20 24.67 38.49
CA ALA A 269 7.03 24.68 37.04
C ALA A 269 8.12 23.81 36.38
N VAL A 270 7.70 22.86 35.54
CA VAL A 270 8.58 21.95 34.80
C VAL A 270 8.22 22.01 33.33
N ARG A 271 9.24 21.98 32.46
CA ARG A 271 9.05 21.85 31.01
C ARG A 271 9.36 20.41 30.62
N PHE A 272 8.50 19.84 29.81
CA PHE A 272 8.68 18.55 29.16
C PHE A 272 8.87 18.75 27.67
N TYR A 273 9.69 17.92 27.05
CA TYR A 273 10.01 18.03 25.63
C TYR A 273 9.77 16.71 24.93
N GLN A 274 9.02 16.74 23.83
CA GLN A 274 8.83 15.59 22.94
C GLN A 274 9.93 15.61 21.87
N ASP A 275 10.79 14.59 21.90
CA ASP A 275 12.04 14.58 21.12
C ASP A 275 11.80 14.69 19.61
N GLN A 276 10.84 13.92 19.11
CA GLN A 276 10.50 13.79 17.70
C GLN A 276 9.03 14.12 17.47
N ALA A 277 8.68 14.64 16.29
CA ALA A 277 7.28 14.86 15.91
C ALA A 277 6.51 13.53 15.77
N VAL A 278 5.23 13.54 16.15
CA VAL A 278 4.35 12.41 15.88
C VAL A 278 4.23 12.21 14.37
N THR A 279 4.37 10.96 13.96
CA THR A 279 4.16 10.52 12.59
C THR A 279 3.24 9.31 12.60
N GLU A 280 2.91 8.78 11.42
CA GLU A 280 2.14 7.54 11.33
C GLU A 280 2.84 6.34 12.02
N LYS A 281 4.18 6.34 12.10
CA LYS A 281 4.97 5.26 12.72
C LYS A 281 5.50 5.59 14.12
N LEU A 282 5.55 6.87 14.45
CA LEU A 282 5.96 7.35 15.77
C LEU A 282 4.74 7.96 16.46
N GLN A 283 4.08 7.17 17.28
CA GLN A 283 2.80 7.50 17.89
C GLN A 283 2.95 8.40 19.12
N ALA A 284 1.84 9.06 19.46
CA ALA A 284 1.74 9.87 20.66
C ALA A 284 1.97 9.03 21.94
N ARG A 285 2.40 9.71 23.00
CA ARG A 285 2.61 9.12 24.32
C ARG A 285 1.82 9.90 25.37
N VAL A 286 1.14 9.17 26.25
CA VAL A 286 0.41 9.76 27.40
C VAL A 286 1.11 9.35 28.68
N LEU A 287 1.54 10.34 29.46
CA LEU A 287 2.25 10.13 30.72
C LEU A 287 1.51 10.81 31.87
N ARG A 288 1.55 10.18 33.04
CA ARG A 288 1.06 10.75 34.28
C ARG A 288 2.23 11.31 35.07
N ALA A 289 2.21 12.59 35.40
CA ALA A 289 3.27 13.26 36.15
C ALA A 289 2.81 13.71 37.53
N GLY A 290 3.67 13.55 38.54
CA GLY A 290 3.46 14.05 39.91
C GLY A 290 4.76 14.06 40.71
N ILE A 291 4.75 14.70 41.87
CA ILE A 291 5.89 14.76 42.80
C ILE A 291 5.62 13.82 43.97
N TYR A 292 6.58 12.94 44.25
CA TYR A 292 6.47 11.88 45.24
C TYR A 292 7.62 11.94 46.25
N THR A 293 7.39 11.43 47.45
CA THR A 293 8.46 11.12 48.41
C THR A 293 9.29 9.92 47.94
N GLU A 294 10.43 9.65 48.59
CA GLU A 294 11.18 8.41 48.34
C GLU A 294 10.40 7.14 48.70
N SER A 295 9.46 7.22 49.66
CA SER A 295 8.54 6.13 50.00
C SER A 295 7.44 5.91 48.96
N GLY A 296 7.29 6.82 47.98
CA GLY A 296 6.31 6.74 46.91
C GLY A 296 4.99 7.44 47.18
N ASP A 297 4.88 8.23 48.25
CA ASP A 297 3.68 9.00 48.59
C ASP A 297 3.58 10.25 47.73
N LEU A 298 2.42 10.49 47.13
CA LEU A 298 2.17 11.68 46.31
C LEU A 298 2.06 12.92 47.20
N ILE A 299 2.84 13.97 46.88
CA ILE A 299 2.90 15.24 47.61
C ILE A 299 2.56 16.46 46.72
N SER A 300 2.01 16.22 45.53
CA SER A 300 1.48 17.27 44.64
C SER A 300 0.15 16.86 44.03
N ASP A 301 -0.49 17.76 43.28
CA ASP A 301 -1.43 17.35 42.25
C ASP A 301 -0.76 16.46 41.19
N CYS A 302 -1.59 15.76 40.42
CA CYS A 302 -1.14 14.83 39.41
C CYS A 302 -1.76 15.20 38.06
N HIS A 303 -0.94 15.25 37.02
CA HIS A 303 -1.37 15.63 35.68
C HIS A 303 -1.25 14.47 34.71
N GLU A 304 -2.24 14.31 33.84
CA GLU A 304 -2.13 13.50 32.63
C GLU A 304 -1.65 14.40 31.49
N LEU A 305 -0.54 14.02 30.86
CA LEU A 305 0.18 14.80 29.86
C LEU A 305 0.15 14.05 28.54
N ASN A 306 -0.39 14.69 27.50
CA ASN A 306 -0.44 14.15 26.16
C ASN A 306 0.70 14.74 25.31
N PHE A 307 1.55 13.88 24.77
CA PHE A 307 2.65 14.22 23.86
C PHE A 307 2.28 13.73 22.47
N ASP A 308 1.53 14.56 21.73
CA ASP A 308 1.04 14.29 20.38
C ASP A 308 1.47 15.36 19.35
N PHE A 309 2.52 16.12 19.65
CA PHE A 309 2.94 17.25 18.82
C PHE A 309 3.45 16.77 17.45
N ILE A 310 2.91 17.33 16.36
CA ILE A 310 3.27 16.99 14.98
C ILE A 310 4.26 17.97 14.33
N SER A 311 4.61 19.05 15.03
CA SER A 311 5.48 20.10 14.48
C SER A 311 6.94 19.65 14.44
N GLU A 312 7.65 19.95 13.35
CA GLU A 312 9.11 19.76 13.23
C GLU A 312 9.90 20.81 14.03
N ASN A 313 9.26 21.93 14.41
CA ASN A 313 9.89 22.95 15.25
C ASN A 313 10.02 22.47 16.70
N THR A 314 11.24 22.38 17.22
CA THR A 314 11.54 21.88 18.57
C THR A 314 10.83 22.66 19.67
N ARG A 315 10.70 23.99 19.53
CA ARG A 315 10.05 24.85 20.54
C ARG A 315 8.55 24.63 20.65
N GLU A 316 7.91 24.14 19.59
CA GLU A 316 6.48 23.84 19.56
C GLU A 316 6.17 22.44 20.11
N ARG A 317 7.20 21.67 20.46
CA ARG A 317 7.09 20.33 21.08
C ARG A 317 7.37 20.35 22.58
N GLU A 318 7.20 21.51 23.21
CA GLU A 318 7.41 21.70 24.63
C GLU A 318 6.09 21.90 25.37
N LEU A 319 5.95 21.21 26.50
CA LEU A 319 4.81 21.29 27.39
C LEU A 319 5.26 21.78 28.77
N GLN A 320 4.82 22.97 29.18
CA GLN A 320 5.08 23.48 30.52
C GLN A 320 3.92 23.14 31.45
N VAL A 321 4.23 22.52 32.59
CA VAL A 321 3.26 22.13 33.62
C VAL A 321 3.70 22.70 34.95
N ARG A 322 2.74 23.18 35.74
CA ARG A 322 2.98 23.67 37.09
C ARG A 322 2.30 22.75 38.08
N PHE A 323 3.11 22.05 38.87
CA PHE A 323 2.68 21.20 39.97
C PHE A 323 2.42 22.05 41.21
N VAL A 324 1.31 21.80 41.89
CA VAL A 324 0.95 22.42 43.17
C VAL A 324 1.18 21.40 44.27
N LEU A 325 2.02 21.74 45.24
CA LEU A 325 2.30 20.87 46.37
C LEU A 325 1.10 20.77 47.30
N ALA A 326 0.83 19.55 47.76
CA ALA A 326 -0.16 19.26 48.78
C ALA A 326 0.37 19.59 50.19
N ARG A 327 -0.53 19.65 51.18
CA ARG A 327 -0.15 20.01 52.57
C ARG A 327 0.87 19.06 53.20
N ASN A 328 0.78 17.76 52.88
CA ASN A 328 1.72 16.73 53.34
C ASN A 328 3.13 16.90 52.74
N ALA A 329 3.36 17.82 51.79
CA ALA A 329 4.70 18.14 51.32
C ALA A 329 5.55 18.85 52.38
N ASP A 330 4.93 19.44 53.41
CA ASP A 330 5.65 20.12 54.49
C ASP A 330 6.39 19.14 55.42
N ASP A 331 5.88 17.90 55.54
CA ASP A 331 6.46 16.83 56.36
C ASP A 331 7.79 16.32 55.81
N VAL A 332 8.06 16.59 54.52
CA VAL A 332 9.29 16.19 53.82
C VAL A 332 10.18 17.39 53.47
N ASN A 333 10.04 18.51 54.18
CA ASN A 333 10.98 19.62 54.04
C ASN A 333 12.39 19.17 54.43
N GLN A 334 13.40 19.68 53.73
CA GLN A 334 14.80 19.25 53.83
C GLN A 334 15.06 17.79 53.40
N GLN A 335 14.16 17.17 52.64
CA GLN A 335 14.35 15.84 52.06
C GLN A 335 14.37 15.89 50.53
N GLU A 336 14.90 14.82 49.92
CA GLU A 336 14.77 14.62 48.49
C GLU A 336 13.37 14.14 48.13
N VAL A 337 12.86 14.66 47.02
CA VAL A 337 11.57 14.27 46.42
C VAL A 337 11.77 14.01 44.93
N ILE A 338 10.85 13.26 44.34
CA ILE A 338 10.98 12.73 42.99
C ILE A 338 9.82 13.24 42.14
N LEU A 339 10.11 14.06 41.13
CA LEU A 339 9.19 14.24 40.02
C LEU A 339 9.22 12.96 39.19
N ARG A 340 8.09 12.26 39.11
CA ARG A 340 7.98 10.98 38.38
C ARG A 340 6.97 11.10 37.26
N LEU A 341 7.34 10.58 36.09
CA LEU A 341 6.45 10.34 34.96
C LEU A 341 6.19 8.84 34.90
N ASP A 342 4.92 8.49 34.92
CA ASP A 342 4.43 7.13 34.92
C ASP A 342 3.63 6.87 33.63
N GLU A 343 3.90 5.76 32.95
CA GLU A 343 3.17 5.33 31.77
C GLU A 343 2.18 4.21 32.13
N LYS A 344 0.95 4.32 31.66
CA LYS A 344 -0.06 3.30 31.88
C LYS A 344 0.24 2.08 31.01
N LEU A 345 0.36 0.90 31.63
CA LEU A 345 0.56 -0.34 30.90
C LEU A 345 -0.71 -0.68 30.10
N ALA A 346 -0.55 -0.85 28.79
CA ALA A 346 -1.64 -1.08 27.85
C ALA A 346 -2.55 -2.25 28.31
N GLY A 347 -3.86 -2.00 28.33
CA GLY A 347 -4.86 -2.99 28.75
C GLY A 347 -4.97 -3.23 30.26
N THR A 348 -4.29 -2.43 31.10
CA THR A 348 -4.33 -2.55 32.56
C THR A 348 -4.65 -1.22 33.24
N THR A 349 -4.91 -1.26 34.56
CA THR A 349 -4.97 -0.07 35.42
C THR A 349 -3.62 0.25 36.07
N HIS A 350 -2.57 -0.54 35.78
CA HIS A 350 -1.25 -0.38 36.37
C HIS A 350 -0.41 0.65 35.61
N PHE A 351 0.43 1.34 36.37
CA PHE A 351 1.38 2.32 35.88
C PHE A 351 2.80 1.81 36.13
N LYS A 352 3.70 2.11 35.20
CA LYS A 352 5.13 1.85 35.32
C LYS A 352 5.89 3.18 35.25
N GLU A 353 6.92 3.34 36.06
CA GLU A 353 7.82 4.49 35.95
C GLU A 353 8.43 4.53 34.54
N TYR A 354 8.24 5.67 33.88
CA TYR A 354 8.82 5.99 32.58
C TYR A 354 10.15 6.73 32.76
N LYS A 355 10.13 7.84 33.52
CA LYS A 355 11.31 8.66 33.81
C LYS A 355 11.10 9.45 35.10
N SER A 356 12.18 9.79 35.79
CA SER A 356 12.12 10.56 37.03
C SER A 356 13.25 11.58 37.15
N LEU A 357 13.02 12.62 37.96
CA LEU A 357 13.99 13.65 38.29
C LEU A 357 13.92 13.99 39.77
N ARG A 358 15.07 14.01 40.44
CA ARG A 358 15.19 14.34 41.87
C ARG A 358 15.25 15.85 42.08
N TYR A 359 14.58 16.29 43.14
CA TYR A 359 14.60 17.65 43.66
C TYR A 359 14.83 17.64 45.17
N MET A 360 15.45 18.69 45.69
CA MET A 360 15.57 18.92 47.13
C MET A 360 14.44 19.84 47.59
N MET A 361 13.67 19.43 48.59
CA MET A 361 12.67 20.30 49.23
C MET A 361 13.35 21.24 50.23
N ARG A 362 13.24 22.57 50.02
CA ARG A 362 13.72 23.60 50.95
C ARG A 362 12.75 24.77 50.98
N ARG A 363 11.59 24.56 51.58
CA ARG A 363 10.60 25.61 51.77
C ARG A 363 10.95 26.43 53.01
N SER A 364 10.98 27.76 52.86
CA SER A 364 11.01 28.68 53.98
C SER A 364 9.60 28.76 54.55
N PHE A 365 9.38 28.27 55.77
CA PHE A 365 8.13 28.55 56.48
C PHE A 365 8.12 30.05 56.78
N THR A 366 7.34 30.83 56.04
CA THR A 366 6.89 32.11 56.58
C THR A 366 5.94 31.75 57.71
N SER A 367 6.42 31.85 58.95
CA SER A 367 5.55 31.94 60.10
C SER A 367 4.57 33.09 59.84
N ASP A 368 3.29 32.79 59.72
CA ASP A 368 2.23 33.77 59.85
C ASP A 368 2.42 34.47 61.20
N PHE A 369 2.91 35.72 61.17
CA PHE A 369 2.76 36.64 62.29
C PHE A 369 1.41 37.33 62.08
N ASP A 370 0.40 36.85 62.80
CA ASP A 370 -0.80 37.64 63.09
C ASP A 370 -0.43 38.78 64.06
N PHE A 371 -0.75 40.01 63.68
CA PHE A 371 -1.17 41.08 64.58
C PHE A 371 -2.26 41.92 63.91
#